data_AF-A0A960GX60-F1
#
_entry.id   AF-A0A960GX60-F1
#
_cell.length_a   1.000
_cell.length_b   1.000
_cell.length_c   1.000
_cell.angle_alpha   90.00
_cell.angle_beta   90.00
_cell.angle_gamma   90.00
#
_symmetry.space_group_name_H-M   'P 1'
#
loop_
_entity.id
_entity.type
_entity.pdbx_description
1 polymer ?
#
loop_
_entity_poly.entity_id
_entity_poly.type
_entity_poly.pdbx_seq_one_letter_code
_entity_poly.pdbx_strand_id
1 'polypeptide(L)'
;GPSFMIDDLTYHYEHEDQHTVLLNCHYPVDANSFVLQYGIIVKKSPNLPADAAMQAAVGLGDFVKLGFEQDVLIWKNKTRIDNPLLCEEDGPVYQLRRWYEQFYVDVADVTPDMVDRFEFEIDVTRPREAWQAEVDDNVARGVQAWAGG
;
A
#
# COMPACT_ATOMS: atom_id res chain seq x y z
N GLY A 1 -15.15 -4.17 0.26
CA GLY A 1 -15.53 -5.42 -0.44
C GLY A 1 -14.30 -5.98 -1.15
N PRO A 2 -14.42 -7.04 -1.96
CA PRO A 2 -13.26 -7.82 -2.43
C PRO A 2 -12.29 -7.05 -3.33
N SER A 3 -12.71 -5.98 -3.99
CA SER A 3 -11.93 -5.46 -5.12
C SER A 3 -11.73 -3.94 -5.17
N PHE A 4 -12.11 -3.21 -4.12
CA PHE A 4 -12.00 -1.75 -4.07
C PHE A 4 -11.46 -1.29 -2.72
N MET A 5 -10.26 -0.72 -2.75
CA MET A 5 -9.55 -0.14 -1.62
C MET A 5 -9.48 1.38 -1.79
N ILE A 6 -9.77 2.09 -0.69
CA ILE A 6 -9.55 3.53 -0.54
C ILE A 6 -8.44 3.66 0.50
N ASP A 7 -7.38 4.36 0.15
CA ASP A 7 -6.23 4.61 1.00
C ASP A 7 -6.13 6.13 1.26
N ASP A 8 -6.40 6.53 2.50
CA ASP A 8 -6.33 7.91 2.97
C ASP A 8 -4.92 8.20 3.47
N LEU A 9 -4.13 8.91 2.67
CA LEU A 9 -2.73 9.21 2.93
C LEU A 9 -2.58 10.63 3.51
N THR A 10 -1.82 10.75 4.59
CA THR A 10 -1.38 12.03 5.15
C THR A 10 0.13 12.06 5.23
N TYR A 11 0.75 12.99 4.50
CA TYR A 11 2.19 13.26 4.56
C TYR A 11 2.44 14.45 5.49
N HIS A 12 3.23 14.21 6.53
CA HIS A 12 3.59 15.24 7.51
C HIS A 12 4.87 15.96 7.08
N TYR A 13 4.78 17.26 6.81
CA TYR A 13 5.94 18.14 6.63
C TYR A 13 6.03 19.13 7.80
N GLU A 14 7.18 19.79 7.93
CA GLU A 14 7.47 20.70 9.07
C GLU A 14 6.41 21.80 9.27
N HIS A 15 5.76 22.25 8.19
CA HIS A 15 4.87 23.41 8.21
C HIS A 15 3.43 23.13 7.78
N GLU A 16 3.16 22.01 7.10
CA GLU A 16 1.81 21.62 6.70
C GLU A 16 1.70 20.11 6.44
N ASP A 17 0.49 19.58 6.62
CA ASP A 17 0.14 18.24 6.17
C ASP A 17 -0.36 18.29 4.73
N GLN A 18 0.06 17.31 3.93
CA GLN A 18 -0.48 17.08 2.59
C GLN A 18 -1.37 15.84 2.61
N HIS A 19 -2.62 16.02 2.17
CA HIS A 19 -3.62 14.95 2.15
C HIS A 19 -3.87 14.45 0.74
N THR A 20 -3.83 13.14 0.60
CA THR A 20 -4.05 12.44 -0.67
C THR A 20 -4.99 11.26 -0.44
N VAL A 21 -5.84 10.97 -1.43
CA VAL A 21 -6.59 9.72 -1.49
C VAL A 21 -6.07 8.92 -2.67
N LEU A 22 -5.59 7.70 -2.41
CA LEU A 22 -5.25 6.71 -3.41
C LEU A 22 -6.40 5.70 -3.52
N LEU A 23 -6.89 5.50 -4.74
CA LEU A 23 -7.79 4.42 -5.08
C LEU A 23 -6.96 3.28 -5.65
N ASN A 24 -7.15 2.07 -5.13
CA ASN A 24 -6.59 0.84 -5.67
C ASN A 24 -7.75 -0.14 -5.87
N CYS A 25 -8.06 -0.48 -7.12
CA CYS A 25 -9.15 -1.39 -7.41
C CYS A 25 -8.86 -2.29 -8.61
N HIS A 26 -9.55 -3.42 -8.64
CA HIS A 26 -9.39 -4.39 -9.71
C HIS A 26 -10.70 -5.08 -10.06
N TYR A 27 -10.73 -5.72 -11.21
CA TYR A 27 -11.79 -6.66 -11.56
C TYR A 27 -11.22 -7.80 -12.39
N PRO A 28 -11.66 -9.05 -12.15
CA PRO A 28 -11.22 -10.19 -12.95
C PRO A 28 -11.80 -10.09 -14.36
N VAL A 29 -10.97 -10.37 -15.36
CA VAL A 29 -11.42 -10.62 -16.74
C VAL A 29 -11.70 -12.11 -16.87
N ASP A 30 -10.79 -12.94 -16.36
CA ASP A 30 -10.94 -14.39 -16.21
C ASP A 30 -10.16 -14.88 -14.97
N ALA A 31 -10.04 -16.20 -14.78
CA ALA A 31 -9.37 -16.79 -13.62
C ALA A 31 -7.84 -16.55 -13.57
N ASN A 32 -7.23 -16.16 -14.69
CA ASN A 32 -5.79 -15.95 -14.87
C ASN A 32 -5.45 -14.52 -15.29
N SER A 33 -6.43 -13.64 -15.44
CA SER A 33 -6.21 -12.24 -15.83
C SER A 33 -7.20 -11.29 -15.16
N PHE A 34 -6.72 -10.10 -14.79
CA PHE A 34 -7.52 -9.05 -14.19
C PHE A 34 -7.05 -7.68 -14.68
N VAL A 35 -7.93 -6.69 -14.62
CA VAL A 35 -7.57 -5.29 -14.82
C VAL A 35 -7.34 -4.66 -13.45
N LEU A 36 -6.19 -3.99 -13.31
CA LEU A 36 -5.85 -3.16 -12.17
C LEU A 36 -6.02 -1.69 -12.54
N GLN A 37 -6.69 -0.92 -11.68
CA GLN A 37 -6.89 0.51 -11.83
C GLN A 37 -6.47 1.22 -10.55
N TYR A 38 -5.86 2.38 -10.71
CA TYR A 38 -5.57 3.27 -9.61
C TYR A 38 -5.87 4.72 -9.99
N GLY A 39 -6.20 5.52 -8.99
CA GLY A 39 -6.52 6.94 -9.14
C GLY A 39 -6.07 7.73 -7.92
N ILE A 40 -5.64 8.97 -8.11
CA ILE A 40 -5.05 9.78 -7.03
C ILE A 40 -5.75 11.13 -6.98
N ILE A 41 -6.18 11.53 -5.80
CA ILE A 41 -6.79 12.83 -5.54
C ILE A 41 -5.96 13.53 -4.47
N VAL A 42 -5.42 14.70 -4.78
CA VAL A 42 -4.61 15.49 -3.84
C VAL A 42 -5.37 16.74 -3.43
N LYS A 43 -5.41 17.02 -2.11
CA LYS A 43 -5.95 18.28 -1.59
C LYS A 43 -4.95 19.40 -1.85
N LYS A 44 -5.34 20.37 -2.69
CA LYS A 44 -4.54 21.58 -2.96
C LYS A 44 -4.26 22.34 -1.67
N SER A 45 -3.02 22.80 -1.49
CA SER A 45 -2.66 23.66 -0.36
C SER A 45 -3.39 25.00 -0.46
N PRO A 46 -4.05 25.46 0.62
CA PRO A 46 -4.67 26.79 0.66
C PRO A 46 -3.64 27.92 0.84
N ASN A 47 -2.39 27.58 1.17
CA ASN A 47 -1.32 28.53 1.49
C ASN A 47 -0.55 29.00 0.26
N LEU A 48 -0.82 28.40 -0.91
CA LEU A 48 -0.17 28.71 -2.18
C LEU A 48 -1.12 29.43 -3.15
N PRO A 49 -0.60 30.31 -4.02
CA PRO A 49 -1.35 30.80 -5.18
C PRO A 49 -1.90 29.63 -6.00
N ALA A 50 -3.08 29.82 -6.62
CA ALA A 50 -3.83 28.72 -7.24
C ALA A 50 -3.02 27.86 -8.22
N ASP A 51 -2.19 28.48 -9.06
CA ASP A 51 -1.36 27.76 -10.05
C ASP A 51 -0.24 26.95 -9.36
N ALA A 52 0.43 27.54 -8.37
CA ALA A 52 1.45 26.85 -7.58
C ALA A 52 0.85 25.71 -6.74
N ALA A 53 -0.34 25.91 -6.17
CA ALA A 53 -1.06 24.88 -5.42
C ALA A 53 -1.44 23.70 -6.33
N MET A 54 -1.83 23.97 -7.58
CA MET A 54 -2.10 22.92 -8.56
C MET A 54 -0.82 22.17 -8.96
N GLN A 55 0.27 22.89 -9.25
CA GLN A 55 1.55 22.26 -9.60
C GLN A 55 2.09 21.37 -8.47
N ALA A 56 2.03 21.84 -7.22
CA ALA A 56 2.41 21.05 -6.05
C ALA A 56 1.54 19.79 -5.91
N ALA A 57 0.22 19.92 -6.10
CA ALA A 57 -0.70 18.80 -6.04
C ALA A 57 -0.43 17.75 -7.14
N VAL A 58 -0.11 18.19 -8.37
CA VAL A 58 0.28 17.29 -9.46
C VAL A 58 1.60 16.57 -9.12
N GLY A 59 2.60 17.30 -8.63
CA GLY A 59 3.88 16.70 -8.24
C GLY A 59 3.74 15.65 -7.15
N LEU A 60 2.91 15.89 -6.13
CA LEU A 60 2.59 14.88 -5.12
C LEU A 60 1.84 13.68 -5.72
N GLY A 61 0.91 13.94 -6.64
CA GLY A 61 0.21 12.88 -7.37
C GLY A 61 1.16 11.98 -8.16
N ASP A 62 2.15 12.55 -8.85
CA ASP A 62 3.18 11.81 -9.58
C ASP A 62 4.07 10.99 -8.65
N PHE A 63 4.41 11.53 -7.47
CA PHE A 63 5.17 10.81 -6.45
C PHE A 63 4.39 9.60 -5.90
N VAL A 64 3.10 9.76 -5.57
CA VAL A 64 2.24 8.67 -5.08
C VAL A 64 2.06 7.60 -6.16
N LYS A 65 1.91 8.03 -7.42
CA LYS A 65 1.88 7.12 -8.57
C LYS A 65 3.15 6.28 -8.66
N LEU A 66 4.32 6.90 -8.51
CA LEU A 66 5.60 6.20 -8.56
C LEU A 66 5.68 5.12 -7.47
N GLY A 67 5.22 5.43 -6.25
CA GLY A 67 5.13 4.45 -5.16
C GLY A 67 4.23 3.26 -5.51
N PHE A 68 3.03 3.52 -6.03
CA PHE A 68 2.12 2.45 -6.45
C PHE A 68 2.69 1.59 -7.59
N GLU A 69 3.43 2.19 -8.52
CA GLU A 69 4.05 1.44 -9.63
C GLU A 69 5.17 0.49 -9.15
N GLN A 70 5.79 0.74 -7.99
CA GLN A 70 6.73 -0.21 -7.38
C GLN A 70 6.02 -1.52 -7.01
N ASP A 71 4.81 -1.46 -6.46
CA ASP A 71 3.99 -2.65 -6.17
C ASP A 71 3.60 -3.39 -7.46
N VAL A 72 3.22 -2.64 -8.50
CA VAL A 72 2.87 -3.21 -9.81
C VAL A 72 4.02 -4.01 -10.40
N LEU A 73 5.27 -3.56 -10.24
CA LEU A 73 6.45 -4.32 -10.67
C LEU A 73 6.55 -5.66 -9.95
N ILE A 74 6.31 -5.71 -8.64
CA ILE A 74 6.33 -6.96 -7.87
C ILE A 74 5.18 -7.88 -8.30
N TRP A 75 3.96 -7.36 -8.44
CA TRP A 75 2.79 -8.16 -8.84
C TRP A 75 2.93 -8.79 -10.21
N LYS A 76 3.57 -8.10 -11.16
CA LYS A 76 3.84 -8.63 -12.51
C LYS A 76 4.88 -9.76 -12.53
N ASN A 77 5.71 -9.88 -11.50
CA ASN A 77 6.89 -10.76 -11.49
C ASN A 77 6.89 -11.77 -10.33
N LYS A 78 5.72 -12.08 -9.77
CA LYS A 78 5.56 -13.06 -8.68
C LYS A 78 4.59 -14.18 -9.05
N THR A 79 4.54 -15.21 -8.20
CA THR A 79 3.53 -16.27 -8.27
C THR A 79 2.69 -16.32 -6.99
N ARG A 80 1.56 -17.01 -7.04
CA ARG A 80 0.74 -17.30 -5.86
C ARG A 80 1.38 -18.43 -5.06
N ILE A 81 1.51 -18.25 -3.75
CA ILE A 81 1.95 -19.28 -2.81
C ILE A 81 0.81 -19.58 -1.84
N ASP A 82 0.24 -20.77 -1.91
CA ASP A 82 -0.90 -21.16 -1.06
C ASP A 82 -0.51 -21.37 0.40
N ASN A 83 0.70 -21.90 0.63
CA ASN A 83 1.27 -22.11 1.95
C ASN A 83 2.52 -21.23 2.13
N PRO A 84 2.35 -19.92 2.36
CA PRO A 84 3.49 -19.02 2.56
C PRO A 84 4.24 -19.42 3.83
N LEU A 85 5.57 -19.43 3.77
CA LEU A 85 6.42 -19.56 4.96
C LEU A 85 6.49 -18.20 5.63
N LEU A 86 5.99 -18.10 6.86
CA LEU A 86 5.90 -16.85 7.61
C LEU A 86 6.99 -16.76 8.67
N CYS A 87 7.50 -15.56 8.91
CA CYS A 87 8.35 -15.22 10.06
C CYS A 87 7.55 -14.47 11.15
N GLU A 88 8.20 -14.09 12.25
CA GLU A 88 7.56 -13.42 13.39
C GLU A 88 7.05 -12.01 13.03
N GLU A 89 7.68 -11.38 12.04
CA GLU A 89 7.41 -10.02 11.57
C GLU A 89 6.36 -9.97 10.45
N ASP A 90 5.85 -11.12 9.98
CA ASP A 90 4.78 -11.17 9.00
C ASP A 90 3.43 -10.77 9.60
N GLY A 91 2.62 -10.09 8.80
CA GLY A 91 1.23 -9.83 9.14
C GLY A 91 0.36 -11.10 9.16
N PRO A 92 -0.93 -10.96 9.49
CA PRO A 92 -1.85 -12.08 9.68
C PRO A 92 -2.37 -12.64 8.32
N VAL A 93 -1.47 -13.17 7.49
CA VAL A 93 -1.74 -13.59 6.10
C VAL A 93 -2.88 -14.62 6.01
N TYR A 94 -2.94 -15.60 6.93
CA TYR A 94 -3.99 -16.62 6.91
C TYR A 94 -5.35 -16.07 7.32
N GLN A 95 -5.39 -15.15 8.28
CA GLN A 95 -6.62 -14.46 8.70
C GLN A 95 -7.15 -13.58 7.57
N LEU A 96 -6.26 -12.85 6.88
CA LEU A 96 -6.64 -12.05 5.72
C LEU A 96 -7.23 -12.93 4.60
N ARG A 97 -6.60 -14.06 4.27
CA ARG A 97 -7.11 -15.00 3.26
C ARG A 97 -8.45 -15.61 3.65
N ARG A 98 -8.60 -16.00 4.92
CA ARG A 98 -9.87 -16.49 5.46
C ARG A 98 -10.97 -15.43 5.40
N TRP A 99 -10.67 -14.18 5.73
CA TRP A 99 -11.62 -13.08 5.57
C TRP A 99 -12.01 -12.91 4.09
N TYR A 100 -11.05 -13.03 3.17
CA TYR A 100 -11.31 -12.89 1.73
C TYR A 100 -12.15 -14.04 1.15
N GLU A 101 -12.08 -15.24 1.74
CA GLU A 101 -12.83 -16.42 1.30
C GLU A 101 -14.35 -16.22 1.35
N GLN A 102 -14.86 -15.32 2.20
CA GLN A 102 -16.29 -15.02 2.31
C GLN A 102 -16.92 -14.60 0.97
N PHE A 103 -16.12 -14.08 0.04
CA PHE A 103 -16.58 -13.61 -1.27
C PHE A 103 -16.62 -14.72 -2.34
N TYR A 104 -16.21 -15.95 -1.98
CA TYR A 104 -16.10 -17.11 -2.87
C TYR A 104 -16.97 -18.29 -2.43
N VAL A 105 -17.76 -18.12 -1.38
CA VAL A 105 -18.78 -19.07 -0.91
C VAL A 105 -20.17 -18.46 -1.02
N ASP A 106 -21.20 -19.29 -0.98
CA ASP A 106 -22.57 -18.79 -0.87
C ASP A 106 -22.75 -18.03 0.45
N VAL A 107 -23.58 -16.99 0.46
CA VAL A 107 -23.82 -16.16 1.67
C VAL A 107 -24.31 -17.00 2.86
N ALA A 108 -25.02 -18.10 2.59
CA ALA A 108 -25.49 -19.02 3.63
C ALA A 108 -24.36 -19.82 4.31
N ASP A 109 -23.20 -19.93 3.65
CA ASP A 109 -22.04 -20.70 4.09
C ASP A 109 -20.93 -19.84 4.71
N VAL A 110 -21.11 -18.51 4.77
CA VAL A 110 -20.17 -17.59 5.43
C VAL A 110 -20.12 -17.90 6.92
N THR A 111 -18.92 -18.22 7.42
CA THR A 111 -18.71 -18.59 8.83
C THR A 111 -18.32 -17.39 9.69
N PRO A 112 -18.58 -17.42 11.02
CA PRO A 112 -18.20 -16.33 11.92
C PRO A 112 -16.72 -15.97 11.86
N ASP A 113 -15.82 -16.94 11.75
CA ASP A 113 -14.37 -16.70 11.71
C ASP A 113 -13.87 -16.05 10.40
N MET A 114 -14.72 -15.90 9.38
CA MET A 114 -14.44 -15.10 8.17
C MET A 114 -14.79 -13.61 8.36
N VAL A 115 -15.71 -13.27 9.26
CA VAL A 115 -16.33 -11.93 9.34
C VAL A 115 -16.21 -11.25 10.70
N ASP A 116 -15.96 -12.02 11.75
CA ASP A 116 -15.75 -11.50 13.10
C ASP A 116 -14.55 -10.55 13.13
N ARG A 117 -14.64 -9.53 13.97
CA ARG A 117 -13.58 -8.53 14.12
C ARG A 117 -12.29 -9.22 14.58
N PHE A 118 -11.25 -9.04 13.77
CA PHE A 118 -9.90 -9.50 14.06
C PHE A 118 -8.96 -8.30 14.03
N GLU A 119 -8.10 -8.18 15.03
CA GLU A 119 -7.11 -7.11 15.16
C GLU A 119 -5.73 -7.73 15.41
N PHE A 120 -4.72 -7.15 14.78
CA PHE A 120 -3.33 -7.57 14.92
C PHE A 120 -2.43 -6.36 14.73
N GLU A 121 -1.52 -6.14 15.67
CA GLU A 121 -0.52 -5.07 15.63
C GLU A 121 0.86 -5.72 15.65
N ILE A 122 1.76 -5.25 14.77
CA ILE A 122 3.12 -5.75 14.64
C ILE A 122 4.03 -4.82 15.44
N ASP A 123 4.82 -5.38 16.36
CA ASP A 123 5.92 -4.63 16.98
C ASP A 123 7.06 -4.45 15.97
N VAL A 124 7.16 -3.25 15.42
CA VAL A 124 8.17 -2.88 14.42
C VAL A 124 9.50 -2.43 15.03
N THR A 125 9.69 -2.52 16.35
CA THR A 125 10.91 -2.06 17.03
C THR A 125 12.17 -2.73 16.47
N ARG A 126 12.20 -4.07 16.46
CA ARG A 126 13.34 -4.86 15.97
C ARG A 126 13.56 -4.72 14.45
N PRO A 127 12.52 -4.82 13.58
CA PRO A 127 12.67 -4.53 12.16
C PRO A 127 13.28 -3.15 11.89
N ARG A 128 12.82 -2.12 12.61
CA ARG A 128 13.31 -0.75 12.45
C ARG A 128 14.77 -0.59 12.83
N GLU A 129 15.22 -1.23 13.92
CA GLU A 129 16.63 -1.23 14.31
C GLU A 129 17.52 -1.86 13.24
N ALA A 130 17.09 -3.00 12.68
CA ALA A 130 17.82 -3.69 11.62
C ALA A 130 17.91 -2.83 10.34
N TRP A 131 16.80 -2.23 9.91
CA TRP A 131 16.78 -1.34 8.75
C TRP A 131 17.59 -0.07 8.97
N GLN A 132 17.59 0.51 10.18
CA GLN A 132 18.40 1.69 10.46
C GLN A 132 19.90 1.39 10.34
N ALA A 133 20.35 0.23 10.85
CA ALA A 133 21.73 -0.20 10.69
C ALA A 133 22.12 -0.38 9.21
N GLU A 134 21.21 -0.92 8.39
CA GLU A 134 21.43 -1.03 6.94
C GLU A 134 21.50 0.34 6.25
N VAL A 135 20.63 1.28 6.63
CA VAL A 135 20.65 2.66 6.13
C VAL A 135 21.97 3.35 6.49
N ASP A 136 22.44 3.21 7.73
CA ASP A 136 23.70 3.80 8.19
C ASP A 136 24.90 3.25 7.40
N ASP A 137 24.91 1.93 7.14
CA ASP A 137 25.95 1.28 6.33
C ASP A 137 25.90 1.72 4.85
N ASN A 138 24.70 1.90 4.29
CA ASN A 138 24.50 2.46 2.95
C ASN A 138 25.06 3.88 2.83
N VAL A 139 24.74 4.74 3.80
CA VAL A 139 25.25 6.13 3.85
C VAL A 139 26.78 6.14 4.00
N ALA A 140 27.33 5.30 4.87
CA ALA A 140 28.77 5.16 5.05
C ALA A 140 29.50 4.71 3.77
N ARG A 141 28.85 3.87 2.95
CA ARG A 141 29.34 3.44 1.64
C ARG A 141 29.14 4.48 0.52
N GLY A 142 28.52 5.62 0.83
CA GLY A 142 28.25 6.68 -0.15
C GLY A 142 27.11 6.36 -1.10
N VAL A 143 26.26 5.38 -0.78
CA VAL A 143 25.03 5.11 -1.53
C VAL A 143 24.10 6.30 -1.31
N GLN A 144 23.84 7.05 -2.37
CA GLN A 144 22.84 8.13 -2.35
C GLN A 144 21.45 7.51 -2.40
N ALA A 145 20.50 8.08 -1.65
CA ALA A 145 19.09 7.74 -1.82
C ALA A 145 18.70 7.92 -3.29
N TRP A 146 17.91 7.00 -3.83
CA TRP A 146 17.50 7.02 -5.22
C TRP A 146 16.74 8.33 -5.53
N ALA A 147 17.42 9.27 -6.18
CA ALA A 147 16.82 10.46 -6.77
C ALA A 147 16.14 10.01 -8.06
N GLY A 148 14.86 9.62 -7.98
CA GLY A 148 14.08 9.21 -9.15
C GLY A 148 14.29 10.18 -10.32
N GLY A 149 14.75 9.65 -11.44
CA GLY A 149 14.93 10.37 -12.71
C GLY A 149 13.73 10.23 -13.62
#